data_AF-A0A2V9H7I1-F1
#
_entry.id   AF-A0A2V9H7I1-F1
#
_cell.length_a   1.000
_cell.length_b   1.000
_cell.length_c   1.000
_cell.angle_alpha   90.00
_cell.angle_beta   90.00
_cell.angle_gamma   90.00
#
_symmetry.space_group_name_H-M   'P 1'
#
loop_
_entity.id
_entity.type
_entity.pdbx_description
1 polymer ?
#
loop_
_entity_poly.entity_id
_entity_poly.type
_entity_poly.pdbx_seq_one_letter_code
_entity_poly.pdbx_strand_id
1 'polypeptide(L)' 'MEYQSEAYSRQQCPACGYSSALNRKTQEGFRCVWPTWGTSGNADEVAGQNQLRRFLQQR' A
#
# COMPACT_ATOMS: atom_id res chain seq x y z
N MET A 1 -18.31 -4.06 10.72
CA MET A 1 -17.16 -3.28 10.24
C MET A 1 -16.04 -4.27 10.02
N GLU A 2 -15.82 -4.74 8.80
CA GLU A 2 -14.69 -5.62 8.51
C GLU A 2 -13.41 -4.82 8.71
N TYR A 3 -12.67 -5.11 9.78
CA TYR A 3 -11.32 -4.62 9.97
C TYR A 3 -10.46 -5.27 8.90
N GLN A 4 -10.40 -4.65 7.72
CA GLN A 4 -9.46 -5.06 6.69
C GLN A 4 -8.06 -4.87 7.25
N SER A 5 -7.45 -5.99 7.61
CA SER A 5 -6.14 -6.07 8.25
C SER A 5 -5.18 -5.08 7.60
N GLU A 6 -4.59 -4.20 8.40
CA GLU A 6 -3.66 -3.17 7.91
C GLU A 6 -2.50 -3.73 7.08
N ALA A 7 -2.20 -5.02 7.27
CA ALA A 7 -1.27 -5.77 6.44
C ALA A 7 -1.59 -5.68 4.94
N TYR A 8 -2.87 -5.70 4.54
CA TYR A 8 -3.26 -5.58 3.13
C TYR A 8 -3.12 -4.14 2.61
N SER A 9 -3.39 -3.15 3.46
CA SER A 9 -3.15 -1.72 3.16
C SER A 9 -1.66 -1.44 2.93
N ARG A 10 -0.78 -2.13 3.65
CA ARG A 10 0.69 -1.97 3.53
C ARG A 10 1.29 -2.65 2.30
N GLN A 11 0.53 -3.50 1.61
CA GLN A 11 0.98 -4.27 0.45
C GLN A 11 0.47 -3.72 -0.88
N GLN A 12 -0.55 -2.86 -0.86
CA GLN A 12 -1.07 -2.23 -2.07
C GLN A 12 -0.23 -1.00 -2.45
N CYS A 13 0.18 -0.92 -3.71
CA CYS A 13 0.80 0.29 -4.25
C CYS A 13 -0.25 1.40 -4.38
N PRO A 14 -0.05 2.57 -3.74
CA PRO A 14 -1.01 3.66 -3.79
C PRO A 14 -1.06 4.32 -5.18
N ALA A 15 0.03 4.23 -5.94
CA ALA A 15 0.15 4.84 -7.26
C ALA A 15 -0.49 4.00 -8.38
N CYS A 16 -0.19 2.71 -8.46
CA CYS A 16 -0.68 1.83 -9.53
C CYS A 16 -1.77 0.83 -9.09
N GLY A 17 -2.08 0.75 -7.79
CA GLY A 17 -3.08 -0.17 -7.25
C GLY A 17 -2.65 -1.64 -7.13
N TYR A 18 -1.49 -2.02 -7.71
CA TYR A 18 -0.97 -3.38 -7.63
C TYR A 18 -0.70 -3.80 -6.19
N SER A 19 -1.25 -4.94 -5.77
CA SER A 19 -1.05 -5.50 -4.44
C SER A 19 -0.22 -6.78 -4.52
N SER A 20 0.82 -6.85 -3.70
CA SER A 20 1.67 -8.04 -3.57
C SER A 20 2.34 -8.03 -2.21
N ALA A 21 2.46 -9.20 -1.58
CA ALA A 21 3.23 -9.35 -0.34
C ALA A 21 4.69 -8.91 -0.52
N LEU A 22 5.23 -9.00 -1.75
CA LEU A 22 6.58 -8.56 -2.08
C LEU A 22 6.74 -7.04 -2.13
N ASN A 23 5.63 -6.28 -2.17
CA ASN A 23 5.70 -4.83 -2.14
C ASN A 23 6.22 -4.29 -0.79
N ARG A 24 6.15 -5.11 0.28
CA ARG A 24 6.65 -4.77 1.61
C ARG A 24 7.47 -5.92 2.16
N LYS A 25 8.75 -5.97 1.76
CA LYS A 25 9.70 -6.98 2.26
C LYS A 25 10.15 -6.75 3.70
N THR A 26 10.14 -5.51 4.17
CA THR A 26 10.53 -5.15 5.54
C THR A 26 9.43 -4.35 6.22
N GLN A 27 9.49 -4.26 7.56
CA GLN A 27 8.50 -3.47 8.31
C GLN A 27 8.55 -1.99 7.93
N GLU A 28 9.73 -1.47 7.63
CA GLU A 28 10.00 -0.06 7.42
C GLU A 28 9.88 0.36 5.95
N GLY A 29 10.19 -0.55 5.03
CA GLY A 29 10.34 -0.25 3.61
C GLY A 29 9.22 -0.81 2.74
N PHE A 30 8.71 0.04 1.86
CA PHE A 30 7.82 -0.32 0.76
C PHE A 30 8.52 -0.12 -0.58
N ARG A 31 8.34 -1.06 -1.50
CA ARG A 31 8.73 -0.94 -2.91
C ARG A 31 7.77 -1.75 -3.77
N CYS A 32 7.03 -1.08 -4.65
CA CYS A 32 6.19 -1.73 -5.63
C CYS A 32 7.05 -2.60 -6.56
N VAL A 33 6.71 -3.88 -6.69
CA VAL A 33 7.41 -4.84 -7.57
C VAL A 33 6.73 -5.00 -8.93
N TRP A 34 5.78 -4.12 -9.26
CA TRP A 34 5.13 -4.14 -10.57
C TRP A 34 6.16 -3.86 -11.67
N PRO A 35 6.24 -4.63 -12.77
CA PRO A 35 7.35 -4.57 -13.72
C PRO A 35 7.58 -3.20 -14.35
N THR A 36 6.53 -2.40 -14.52
CA THR A 36 6.58 -1.07 -15.13
C THR A 36 6.43 0.07 -14.14
N TRP A 37 6.41 -0.21 -12.83
CA TRP A 37 6.26 0.80 -11.78
C TRP A 37 7.39 0.73 -10.75
N GLY A 38 7.71 1.88 -10.15
CA GLY A 38 8.89 2.00 -9.28
C GLY A 38 8.63 2.65 -7.92
N THR A 39 7.38 2.85 -7.51
CA THR A 39 7.07 3.56 -6.26
C THR A 39 7.71 2.86 -5.06
N SER A 40 8.54 3.58 -4.32
CA SER A 40 9.16 3.13 -3.08
C SER A 40 9.10 4.21 -2.01
N GLY A 41 9.10 3.83 -0.75
CA GLY A 41 9.02 4.77 0.38
C GLY A 41 8.90 4.06 1.72
N ASN A 42 8.54 4.81 2.76
CA ASN A 42 8.25 4.23 4.06
C ASN A 42 6.90 3.50 4.03
N ALA A 43 6.84 2.32 4.66
CA ALA A 43 5.64 1.50 4.62
C ALA A 43 4.45 2.09 5.40
N ASP A 44 4.70 2.87 6.45
CA ASP A 44 3.65 3.53 7.24
C ASP A 44 3.07 4.73 6.46
N GLU A 45 3.90 5.48 5.73
CA GLU A 45 3.42 6.52 4.81
C GLU A 45 2.50 5.92 3.72
N VAL A 46 2.90 4.78 3.14
CA VAL A 46 2.08 4.07 2.15
C VAL A 46 0.77 3.57 2.75
N ALA A 47 0.79 3.06 3.97
CA ALA A 47 -0.42 2.67 4.68
C ALA A 47 -1.39 3.85 4.88
N GLY A 48 -0.85 5.02 5.27
CA GLY A 48 -1.60 6.26 5.41
C GLY A 48 -2.21 6.73 4.09
N GLN A 49 -1.45 6.69 2.99
CA GLN A 49 -1.96 7.01 1.66
C GLN A 49 -3.10 6.08 1.23
N ASN A 50 -2.97 4.79 1.48
CA ASN A 50 -4.01 3.82 1.14
C ASN A 50 -5.27 3.98 2.01
N GLN A 51 -5.13 4.31 3.30
CA GLN A 51 -6.26 4.67 4.16
C GLN A 51 -6.97 5.92 3.66
N LEU A 52 -6.23 6.98 3.35
CA LEU A 52 -6.79 8.21 2.79
C LEU A 52 -7.54 7.94 1.49
N ARG A 53 -6.94 7.16 0.57
CA ARG A 53 -7.58 6.80 -0.70
C ARG A 53 -8.91 6.06 -0.49
N ARG A 54 -8.97 5.11 0.45
CA ARG A 54 -10.20 4.40 0.79
C ARG A 54 -11.27 5.33 1.38
N PHE A 55 -10.87 6.28 2.22
CA PHE A 55 -11.78 7.27 2.77
C PHE A 55 -12.37 8.15 1.67
N LEU A 56 -11.54 8.61 0.72
CA LEU A 56 -11.97 9.42 -0.41
C LEU A 56 -12.87 8.66 -1.40
N GLN A 57 -12.68 7.34 -1.56
CA GLN A 57 -13.50 6.48 -2.43
C GLN A 57 -14.87 6.12 -1.84
N GLN A 58 -15.10 6.36 -0.54
CA GLN A 58 -16.39 6.11 0.13
C GLN A 58 -17.32 7.33 0.12
N ARG A 59 -16.90 8.43 -0.51
CA ARG A 59 -17.73 9.61 -0.79
C ARG A 59 -18.19 9.60 -2.24
#